data_AF-A0A352SZA7-F1
#
_entry.id   AF-A0A352SZA7-F1
#
_cell.length_a   1.000
_cell.length_b   1.000
_cell.length_c   1.000
_cell.angle_alpha   90.00
_cell.angle_beta   90.00
_cell.angle_gamma   90.00
#
_symmetry.space_group_name_H-M   'P 1'
#
loop_
_entity.id
_entity.type
_entity.pdbx_description
1 polymer ?
#
loop_
_entity_poly.entity_id
_entity_poly.type
_entity_poly.pdbx_seq_one_letter_code
_entity_poly.pdbx_strand_id
1 'polypeptide(L)'
;LAQRFGEELAKEIPEVDIIVGTSGFDKIDEYIDKYESSKNLVVDVNMQNLDDDSLPRNTLTEEWYAYLKIAEGCSNNCTYCVIPKLRGPYKSRKIEKIVEEARELAKNGAKEIIVIAQDTSKYGVDLYGEKKLHEVIRRISEIEEIQWIRIHYLYPEDIYDELVSEFKNNSKLLKYFDIPLQHVNDRILKRMNRNTNKQQIVDLINKIRTEVEGAVIRTSLITGFPGETQEEHEELLKFLQEYKLDRVGIFKYSREEDTPAYRLPEQIEEEVKDQRHDELMELQQGVSYENNLANIGKTFDVLIEEKDVENIWVGRTYMDSIDIDGCVYVTSDEDLELGGIYKVKINDVMEYDMMGAIII
;
A
#
# COMPACT_ATOMS: atom_id res chain seq x y z
N LEU A 1 -13.68 -4.96 -11.24
CA LEU A 1 -14.31 -5.43 -12.50
C LEU A 1 -15.75 -5.85 -12.26
N ALA A 2 -16.03 -6.97 -11.59
CA ALA A 2 -17.41 -7.46 -11.34
C ALA A 2 -18.36 -6.41 -10.73
N GLN A 3 -17.95 -5.72 -9.67
CA GLN A 3 -18.75 -4.68 -9.00
C GLN A 3 -19.18 -3.52 -9.93
N ARG A 4 -18.45 -3.27 -11.01
CA ARG A 4 -18.65 -2.13 -11.91
C ARG A 4 -19.27 -2.54 -13.25
N PHE A 5 -18.74 -3.62 -13.81
CA PHE A 5 -19.03 -4.09 -15.16
C PHE A 5 -19.76 -5.44 -15.14
N GLY A 6 -20.44 -5.80 -14.06
CA GLY A 6 -21.03 -7.14 -13.91
C GLY A 6 -21.99 -7.52 -15.04
N GLU A 7 -22.82 -6.59 -15.50
CA GLU A 7 -23.74 -6.82 -16.63
C GLU A 7 -23.02 -6.90 -17.99
N GLU A 8 -21.89 -6.21 -18.16
CA GLU A 8 -21.09 -6.27 -19.38
C GLU A 8 -20.28 -7.56 -19.43
N LEU A 9 -19.65 -7.94 -18.31
CA LEU A 9 -18.95 -9.21 -18.16
C LEU A 9 -19.89 -10.40 -18.40
N ALA A 10 -21.15 -10.31 -17.93
CA ALA A 10 -22.18 -11.30 -18.22
C ALA A 10 -22.47 -11.48 -19.72
N LYS A 11 -22.29 -10.44 -20.54
CA LYS A 11 -22.51 -10.47 -21.99
C LYS A 11 -21.27 -10.92 -22.76
N GLU A 12 -20.10 -10.42 -22.35
CA GLU A 12 -18.82 -10.68 -23.02
C GLU A 12 -18.22 -12.05 -22.67
N ILE A 13 -18.54 -12.58 -21.49
CA ILE A 13 -18.01 -13.86 -20.98
C ILE A 13 -19.18 -14.75 -20.50
N PRO A 14 -20.01 -15.25 -21.42
CA PRO A 14 -21.23 -16.00 -21.09
C PRO A 14 -20.97 -17.35 -20.41
N GLU A 15 -19.74 -17.87 -20.47
CA GLU A 15 -19.30 -19.08 -19.78
C GLU A 15 -19.11 -18.92 -18.26
N VAL A 16 -19.23 -17.70 -17.72
CA VAL A 16 -19.21 -17.48 -16.26
C VAL A 16 -20.53 -17.89 -15.64
N ASP A 17 -20.47 -18.67 -14.56
CA ASP A 17 -21.66 -19.15 -13.84
C ASP A 17 -22.20 -18.13 -12.83
N ILE A 18 -21.29 -17.43 -12.13
CA ILE A 18 -21.62 -16.53 -11.01
C ILE A 18 -20.71 -15.29 -11.06
N ILE A 19 -21.30 -14.10 -11.03
CA ILE A 19 -20.64 -12.79 -10.94
C ILE A 19 -21.09 -12.10 -9.66
N VAL A 20 -20.15 -11.87 -8.74
CA VAL A 20 -20.40 -11.22 -7.45
C VAL A 20 -19.56 -9.96 -7.31
N GLY A 21 -20.19 -8.90 -6.77
CA GLY A 21 -19.56 -7.65 -6.39
C GLY A 21 -18.63 -7.76 -5.17
N THR A 22 -18.21 -6.61 -4.64
CA THR A 22 -17.23 -6.53 -3.54
C THR A 22 -17.77 -6.97 -2.19
N SER A 23 -19.08 -7.07 -2.03
CA SER A 23 -19.77 -7.30 -0.75
C SER A 23 -20.61 -8.57 -0.67
N GLY A 24 -20.57 -9.45 -1.68
CA GLY A 24 -21.44 -10.64 -1.70
C GLY A 24 -20.77 -11.94 -1.26
N PHE A 25 -19.50 -11.91 -0.83
CA PHE A 25 -18.78 -13.15 -0.52
C PHE A 25 -19.35 -13.92 0.68
N ASP A 26 -20.10 -13.26 1.56
CA ASP A 26 -20.81 -13.84 2.70
C ASP A 26 -21.98 -14.75 2.30
N LYS A 27 -22.47 -14.63 1.06
CA LYS A 27 -23.62 -15.38 0.51
C LYS A 27 -23.22 -16.33 -0.60
N ILE A 28 -21.96 -16.76 -0.58
CA ILE A 28 -21.42 -17.60 -1.65
C ILE A 28 -22.17 -18.92 -1.79
N ASP A 29 -22.61 -19.50 -0.68
CA ASP A 29 -23.48 -20.68 -0.61
C ASP A 29 -24.84 -20.44 -1.28
N GLU A 30 -25.50 -19.31 -0.98
CA GLU A 30 -26.77 -18.94 -1.61
C GLU A 30 -26.63 -18.78 -3.14
N TYR A 31 -25.52 -18.20 -3.62
CA TYR A 31 -25.28 -18.05 -5.05
C TYR A 31 -25.02 -19.38 -5.74
N ILE A 32 -24.27 -20.28 -5.10
CA ILE A 32 -24.03 -21.64 -5.61
C ILE A 32 -25.34 -22.41 -5.71
N ASP A 33 -26.18 -22.40 -4.66
CA ASP A 33 -27.47 -23.09 -4.66
C ASP A 33 -28.41 -22.54 -5.74
N LYS A 34 -28.42 -21.22 -5.93
CA LYS A 34 -29.22 -20.56 -6.98
C LYS A 34 -28.74 -20.95 -8.39
N TYR A 35 -27.43 -21.04 -8.59
CA TYR A 35 -26.87 -21.51 -9.85
C TYR A 35 -27.18 -23.00 -10.08
N GLU A 36 -26.96 -23.86 -9.09
CA GLU A 36 -27.20 -25.30 -9.22
C GLU A 36 -28.66 -25.65 -9.51
N SER A 37 -29.61 -24.91 -8.92
CA SER A 37 -31.04 -25.12 -9.12
C SER A 37 -31.57 -24.61 -10.46
N SER A 38 -31.01 -23.53 -10.99
CA SER A 38 -31.52 -22.87 -12.21
C SER A 38 -30.68 -23.10 -13.46
N LYS A 39 -29.39 -23.41 -13.28
CA LYS A 39 -28.32 -23.42 -14.29
C LYS A 39 -28.26 -22.12 -15.12
N ASN A 40 -28.72 -21.01 -14.54
CA ASN A 40 -28.66 -19.68 -15.12
C ASN A 40 -27.58 -18.85 -14.42
N LEU A 41 -26.95 -17.94 -15.17
CA LEU A 41 -26.00 -16.96 -14.64
C LEU A 41 -26.59 -16.21 -13.44
N VAL A 42 -25.82 -16.17 -12.35
CA VAL A 42 -26.14 -15.37 -11.16
C VAL A 42 -25.30 -14.10 -11.18
N VAL A 43 -25.94 -12.93 -11.18
CA VAL A 43 -25.26 -11.64 -11.03
C VAL A 43 -25.78 -10.93 -9.79
N ASP A 44 -24.90 -10.65 -8.83
CA ASP A 44 -25.17 -9.75 -7.71
C ASP A 44 -24.03 -8.75 -7.52
N VAL A 45 -24.28 -7.51 -7.90
CA VAL A 45 -23.34 -6.38 -7.77
C VAL A 45 -23.86 -5.33 -6.79
N ASN A 46 -24.82 -5.68 -5.94
CA ASN A 46 -25.34 -4.72 -4.96
C ASN A 46 -24.31 -4.50 -3.85
N MET A 47 -24.02 -3.23 -3.58
CA MET A 47 -23.21 -2.87 -2.41
C MET A 47 -24.02 -3.08 -1.15
N GLN A 48 -23.57 -4.01 -0.31
CA GLN A 48 -24.09 -4.21 1.03
C GLN A 48 -23.08 -3.72 2.06
N ASN A 49 -23.58 -3.26 3.20
CA ASN A 49 -22.73 -2.96 4.33
C ASN A 49 -22.08 -4.28 4.77
N LEU A 50 -20.78 -4.41 4.53
CA LEU A 50 -19.98 -5.44 5.15
C LEU A 50 -19.98 -5.15 6.66
N ASP A 51 -20.79 -5.88 7.41
CA ASP A 51 -20.63 -6.08 8.85
C ASP A 51 -19.86 -7.40 9.02
N ASP A 52 -18.58 -7.34 8.65
CA ASP A 52 -17.59 -8.42 8.55
C ASP A 52 -17.00 -8.82 9.92
N ASP A 53 -17.60 -8.38 11.02
CA ASP A 53 -16.96 -8.41 12.35
C ASP A 53 -16.98 -9.81 13.03
N SER A 54 -17.38 -10.87 12.30
CA SER A 54 -17.54 -12.22 12.89
C SER A 54 -17.24 -13.41 11.98
N LEU A 55 -16.85 -13.20 10.72
CA LEU A 55 -16.53 -14.32 9.85
C LEU A 55 -15.11 -14.84 10.14
N PRO A 56 -14.92 -16.15 10.31
CA PRO A 56 -13.59 -16.72 10.48
C PRO A 56 -12.79 -16.54 9.19
N ARG A 57 -11.53 -16.15 9.32
CA ARG A 57 -10.62 -15.97 8.19
C ARG A 57 -9.59 -17.09 8.15
N ASN A 58 -9.51 -17.78 7.02
CA ASN A 58 -8.38 -18.64 6.69
C ASN A 58 -7.42 -17.87 5.80
N THR A 59 -6.14 -17.87 6.15
CA THR A 59 -5.06 -17.29 5.33
C THR A 59 -4.69 -18.27 4.22
N LEU A 60 -4.66 -17.78 2.98
CA LEU A 60 -4.16 -18.53 1.82
C LEU A 60 -2.73 -18.10 1.44
N THR A 61 -2.21 -17.07 2.11
CA THR A 61 -0.84 -16.57 1.97
C THR A 61 0.11 -17.36 2.85
N GLU A 62 1.40 -17.16 2.64
CA GLU A 62 2.46 -17.68 3.51
C GLU A 62 2.25 -17.32 4.98
N GLU A 63 2.77 -18.16 5.86
CA GLU A 63 2.45 -18.11 7.30
C GLU A 63 3.04 -16.90 8.02
N TRP A 64 4.10 -16.26 7.50
CA TRP A 64 4.87 -15.25 8.23
C TRP A 64 4.38 -13.80 8.08
N TYR A 65 3.41 -13.51 7.21
CA TYR A 65 2.81 -12.18 7.12
C TYR A 65 1.29 -12.25 6.90
N ALA A 66 0.58 -11.19 7.29
CA ALA A 66 -0.83 -11.06 6.97
C ALA A 66 -1.26 -9.60 6.80
N TYR A 67 -2.04 -9.35 5.74
CA TYR A 67 -2.76 -8.10 5.59
C TYR A 67 -3.95 -8.02 6.55
N LEU A 68 -4.07 -6.94 7.30
CA LEU A 68 -5.14 -6.68 8.25
C LEU A 68 -5.92 -5.42 7.84
N LYS A 69 -7.14 -5.61 7.35
CA LYS A 69 -8.00 -4.52 6.87
C LYS A 69 -8.66 -3.81 8.04
N ILE A 70 -8.40 -2.52 8.27
CA ILE A 70 -8.98 -1.80 9.43
C ILE A 70 -10.19 -0.95 9.09
N ALA A 71 -10.38 -0.62 7.82
CA ALA A 71 -11.51 0.14 7.30
C ALA A 71 -11.77 -0.22 5.82
N GLU A 72 -12.96 0.08 5.34
CA GLU A 72 -13.37 -0.11 3.94
C GLU A 72 -14.00 1.20 3.42
N GLY A 73 -13.86 1.45 2.12
CA GLY A 73 -14.40 2.64 1.48
C GLY A 73 -13.48 3.85 1.62
N CYS A 74 -13.83 4.96 0.96
CA CYS A 74 -13.03 6.18 0.99
C CYS A 74 -13.91 7.39 0.71
N SER A 75 -13.71 8.47 1.49
CA SER A 75 -14.48 9.72 1.38
C SER A 75 -13.63 10.90 0.89
N ASN A 76 -12.41 10.64 0.38
CA ASN A 76 -11.51 11.69 -0.11
C ASN A 76 -11.96 12.30 -1.46
N ASN A 77 -12.77 11.57 -2.23
CA ASN A 77 -13.33 12.04 -3.50
C ASN A 77 -12.27 12.59 -4.47
N CYS A 78 -11.10 11.93 -4.55
CA CYS A 78 -10.06 12.31 -5.51
C CYS A 78 -10.60 12.21 -6.94
N THR A 79 -10.29 13.19 -7.79
CA THR A 79 -10.96 13.31 -9.10
C THR A 79 -10.65 12.17 -10.05
N TYR A 80 -9.52 11.48 -9.88
CA TYR A 80 -9.11 10.31 -10.68
C TYR A 80 -9.57 8.97 -10.07
N CYS A 81 -10.15 8.95 -8.87
CA CYS A 81 -10.39 7.72 -8.13
C CYS A 81 -11.86 7.32 -8.16
N VAL A 82 -12.14 6.10 -8.60
CA VAL A 82 -13.51 5.53 -8.65
C VAL A 82 -13.92 4.85 -7.35
N ILE A 83 -13.00 4.66 -6.39
CA ILE A 83 -13.24 3.90 -5.15
C ILE A 83 -14.49 4.32 -4.37
N PRO A 84 -14.80 5.62 -4.16
CA PRO A 84 -16.01 6.01 -3.44
C PRO A 84 -17.29 5.45 -4.07
N LYS A 85 -17.30 5.23 -5.39
CA LYS A 85 -18.41 4.61 -6.12
C LYS A 85 -18.39 3.08 -6.10
N LEU A 86 -17.26 2.45 -5.81
CA LEU A 86 -17.12 0.97 -5.83
C LEU A 86 -17.19 0.33 -4.44
N ARG A 87 -16.70 1.04 -3.43
CA ARG A 87 -16.57 0.55 -2.05
C ARG A 87 -17.45 1.31 -1.07
N GLY A 88 -18.11 2.38 -1.51
CA GLY A 88 -18.97 3.20 -0.68
C GLY A 88 -18.20 4.17 0.22
N PRO A 89 -18.92 4.80 1.19
CA PRO A 89 -18.32 5.74 2.13
C PRO A 89 -17.32 5.04 3.06
N TYR A 90 -16.40 5.82 3.61
CA TYR A 90 -15.43 5.32 4.60
C TYR A 90 -16.12 4.76 5.84
N LYS A 91 -15.78 3.53 6.23
CA LYS A 91 -16.32 2.82 7.39
C LYS A 91 -15.19 2.08 8.12
N SER A 92 -14.92 2.48 9.36
CA SER A 92 -13.94 1.83 10.23
C SER A 92 -14.50 0.57 10.90
N ARG A 93 -13.64 -0.42 11.13
CA ARG A 93 -13.92 -1.55 12.02
C ARG A 93 -13.61 -1.18 13.48
N LYS A 94 -14.24 -1.87 14.43
CA LYS A 94 -13.95 -1.66 15.87
C LYS A 94 -12.54 -2.13 16.23
N ILE A 95 -11.84 -1.34 17.06
CA ILE A 95 -10.48 -1.65 17.53
C ILE A 95 -10.44 -3.05 18.16
N GLU A 96 -11.43 -3.40 18.97
CA GLU A 96 -11.50 -4.70 19.65
C GLU A 96 -11.49 -5.87 18.65
N LYS A 97 -12.19 -5.71 17.52
CA LYS A 97 -12.28 -6.72 16.47
C LYS A 97 -11.04 -6.81 15.61
N ILE A 98 -10.41 -5.67 15.33
CA ILE A 98 -9.12 -5.63 14.63
C ILE A 98 -8.05 -6.35 15.47
N VAL A 99 -8.02 -6.11 16.78
CA VAL A 99 -7.05 -6.74 17.69
C VAL A 99 -7.34 -8.23 17.88
N GLU A 100 -8.61 -8.63 17.91
CA GLU A 100 -9.02 -10.04 17.93
C GLU A 100 -8.50 -10.78 16.68
N GLU A 101 -8.73 -10.23 15.48
CA GLU A 101 -8.21 -10.80 14.23
C GLU A 101 -6.69 -10.81 14.20
N ALA A 102 -6.02 -9.75 14.65
CA ALA A 102 -4.55 -9.71 14.72
C ALA A 102 -4.00 -10.83 15.61
N ARG A 103 -4.66 -11.16 16.73
CA ARG A 103 -4.28 -12.28 17.60
C ARG A 103 -4.49 -13.63 16.92
N GLU A 104 -5.54 -13.79 16.12
CA GLU A 104 -5.78 -15.01 15.35
C GLU A 104 -4.74 -15.20 14.26
N LEU A 105 -4.43 -14.15 13.50
CA LEU A 105 -3.37 -14.17 12.48
C LEU A 105 -2.01 -14.51 13.09
N ALA A 106 -1.69 -13.92 14.25
CA ALA A 106 -0.45 -14.20 14.97
C ALA A 106 -0.37 -15.67 15.45
N LYS A 107 -1.48 -16.23 15.95
CA LYS A 107 -1.56 -17.67 16.31
C LYS A 107 -1.34 -18.60 15.12
N ASN A 108 -1.69 -18.15 13.92
CA ASN A 108 -1.48 -18.89 12.67
C ASN A 108 -0.08 -18.68 12.07
N GLY A 109 0.84 -18.01 12.78
CA GLY A 109 2.24 -17.88 12.40
C GLY A 109 2.67 -16.47 11.94
N ALA A 110 1.73 -15.53 11.78
CA ALA A 110 2.04 -14.23 11.22
C ALA A 110 3.01 -13.44 12.12
N LYS A 111 4.18 -13.09 11.57
CA LYS A 111 5.21 -12.26 12.22
C LYS A 111 5.09 -10.80 11.79
N GLU A 112 4.68 -10.54 10.55
CA GLU A 112 4.41 -9.20 10.01
C GLU A 112 2.89 -8.97 9.84
N ILE A 113 2.34 -7.95 10.49
CA ILE A 113 0.97 -7.47 10.21
C ILE A 113 1.03 -6.22 9.35
N ILE A 114 0.42 -6.29 8.17
CA ILE A 114 0.34 -5.18 7.22
C ILE A 114 -1.05 -4.55 7.31
N VAL A 115 -1.13 -3.42 8.00
CA VAL A 115 -2.36 -2.67 8.24
C VAL A 115 -2.76 -1.92 6.97
N ILE A 116 -3.96 -2.21 6.47
CA ILE A 116 -4.48 -1.66 5.22
C ILE A 116 -5.89 -1.08 5.36
N ALA A 117 -6.15 -0.05 4.55
CA ALA A 117 -7.45 0.52 4.24
C ALA A 117 -7.27 1.36 2.98
N GLN A 118 -8.34 1.85 2.34
CA GLN A 118 -8.15 2.83 1.26
C GLN A 118 -7.60 4.19 1.75
N ASP A 119 -7.72 4.46 3.05
CA ASP A 119 -7.07 5.54 3.79
C ASP A 119 -6.91 5.08 5.25
N THR A 120 -5.71 4.70 5.66
CA THR A 120 -5.47 4.23 7.04
C THR A 120 -5.39 5.39 8.03
N SER A 121 -4.92 6.56 7.58
CA SER A 121 -4.69 7.73 8.43
C SER A 121 -5.96 8.34 9.03
N LYS A 122 -7.12 8.14 8.40
CA LYS A 122 -8.43 8.56 8.93
C LYS A 122 -9.10 7.58 9.89
N TYR A 123 -8.46 6.45 10.18
CA TYR A 123 -9.08 5.42 10.99
C TYR A 123 -9.61 5.97 12.32
N GLY A 124 -10.88 5.64 12.60
CA GLY A 124 -11.57 5.99 13.83
C GLY A 124 -12.36 7.30 13.78
N VAL A 125 -12.18 8.16 12.78
CA VAL A 125 -12.92 9.45 12.71
C VAL A 125 -14.43 9.23 12.58
N ASP A 126 -14.86 8.26 11.77
CA ASP A 126 -16.27 7.92 11.57
C ASP A 126 -16.91 7.17 12.75
N LEU A 127 -16.11 6.42 13.51
CA LEU A 127 -16.59 5.53 14.57
C LEU A 127 -16.45 6.13 15.99
N TYR A 128 -15.34 6.82 16.25
CA TYR A 128 -14.95 7.35 17.55
C TYR A 128 -14.91 8.89 17.59
N GLY A 129 -15.06 9.56 16.44
CA GLY A 129 -15.02 11.02 16.33
C GLY A 129 -13.62 11.64 16.32
N GLU A 130 -12.58 10.81 16.40
CA GLU A 130 -11.17 11.23 16.40
C GLU A 130 -10.27 10.17 15.75
N LYS A 131 -9.05 10.55 15.36
CA LYS A 131 -8.09 9.62 14.76
C LYS A 131 -7.55 8.66 15.82
N LYS A 132 -7.67 7.35 15.56
CA LYS A 132 -7.31 6.28 16.51
C LYS A 132 -6.29 5.28 15.98
N LEU A 133 -5.67 5.54 14.82
CA LEU A 133 -4.69 4.62 14.24
C LEU A 133 -3.56 4.28 15.22
N HIS A 134 -3.00 5.27 15.92
CA HIS A 134 -1.96 5.07 16.94
C HIS A 134 -2.38 4.07 18.05
N GLU A 135 -3.67 4.05 18.43
CA GLU A 135 -4.20 3.13 19.44
C GLU A 135 -4.30 1.69 18.90
N VAL A 136 -4.72 1.52 17.65
CA VAL A 136 -4.72 0.21 16.97
C VAL A 136 -3.31 -0.37 16.94
N ILE A 137 -2.34 0.42 16.50
CA ILE A 137 -0.95 -0.02 16.41
C ILE A 137 -0.42 -0.42 17.78
N ARG A 138 -0.65 0.41 18.81
CA ARG A 138 -0.23 0.11 20.18
C ARG A 138 -0.80 -1.22 20.68
N ARG A 139 -2.09 -1.48 20.47
CA ARG A 139 -2.73 -2.74 20.91
C ARG A 139 -2.25 -3.96 20.11
N ILE A 140 -1.92 -3.81 18.83
CA ILE A 140 -1.32 -4.88 18.02
C ILE A 140 0.12 -5.16 18.48
N SER A 141 0.90 -4.13 18.83
CA SER A 141 2.27 -4.29 19.34
C SER A 141 2.36 -5.09 20.65
N GLU A 142 1.28 -5.14 21.44
CA GLU A 142 1.19 -5.94 22.67
C GLU A 142 1.11 -7.46 22.41
N ILE A 143 0.90 -7.89 21.17
CA ILE A 143 0.86 -9.31 20.78
C ILE A 143 2.30 -9.78 20.57
N GLU A 144 2.75 -10.74 21.38
CA GLU A 144 4.17 -11.14 21.49
C GLU A 144 4.72 -11.70 20.18
N GLU A 145 3.93 -12.54 19.50
CA GLU A 145 4.31 -13.25 18.28
C GLU A 145 4.55 -12.29 17.10
N ILE A 146 3.82 -11.18 17.05
CA ILE A 146 4.00 -10.14 16.03
C ILE A 146 5.32 -9.44 16.27
N GLN A 147 6.20 -9.46 15.27
CA GLN A 147 7.48 -8.77 15.29
C GLN A 147 7.41 -7.43 14.55
N TRP A 148 6.72 -7.41 13.41
CA TRP A 148 6.63 -6.26 12.51
C TRP A 148 5.19 -5.82 12.30
N ILE A 149 4.98 -4.51 12.31
CA ILE A 149 3.73 -3.87 11.93
C ILE A 149 4.07 -2.87 10.85
N ARG A 150 3.41 -2.97 9.71
CA ARG A 150 3.54 -2.05 8.58
C ARG A 150 2.21 -1.35 8.34
N ILE A 151 2.26 -0.08 7.96
CA ILE A 151 1.06 0.68 7.60
C ILE A 151 1.18 1.11 6.15
N HIS A 152 0.16 0.80 5.35
CA HIS A 152 0.03 1.30 3.98
C HIS A 152 -1.03 2.40 3.87
N TYR A 153 -0.93 3.20 2.81
CA TYR A 153 -1.94 4.18 2.41
C TYR A 153 -2.22 5.29 3.44
N LEU A 154 -1.16 5.97 3.90
CA LEU A 154 -1.23 7.14 4.77
C LEU A 154 -1.47 8.42 3.96
N TYR A 155 -2.56 9.14 4.19
CA TYR A 155 -2.77 10.42 3.53
C TYR A 155 -1.91 11.51 4.20
N PRO A 156 -1.18 12.32 3.40
CA PRO A 156 -0.23 13.29 3.94
C PRO A 156 -0.87 14.34 4.85
N GLU A 157 -2.08 14.81 4.53
CA GLU A 157 -2.83 15.76 5.37
C GLU A 157 -3.26 15.18 6.72
N ASP A 158 -3.24 13.85 6.86
CA ASP A 158 -3.85 13.16 7.99
C ASP A 158 -2.86 12.53 8.96
N ILE A 159 -1.56 12.72 8.77
CA ILE A 159 -0.50 12.30 9.71
C ILE A 159 -0.39 13.33 10.86
N TYR A 160 -0.48 12.84 12.10
CA TYR A 160 -0.55 13.63 13.34
C TYR A 160 0.51 13.19 14.36
N ASP A 161 0.77 14.02 15.37
CA ASP A 161 1.91 13.89 16.28
C ASP A 161 1.93 12.56 17.04
N GLU A 162 0.77 12.08 17.51
CA GLU A 162 0.68 10.82 18.22
C GLU A 162 1.02 9.63 17.33
N LEU A 163 0.67 9.67 16.04
CA LEU A 163 1.06 8.64 15.08
C LEU A 163 2.58 8.70 14.78
N VAL A 164 3.14 9.89 14.60
CA VAL A 164 4.59 10.06 14.41
C VAL A 164 5.36 9.59 15.64
N SER A 165 4.83 9.83 16.84
CA SER A 165 5.40 9.32 18.10
C SER A 165 5.41 7.79 18.16
N GLU A 166 4.38 7.11 17.66
CA GLU A 166 4.41 5.65 17.53
C GLU A 166 5.51 5.21 16.55
N PHE A 167 5.64 5.81 15.37
CA PHE A 167 6.73 5.46 14.43
C PHE A 167 8.13 5.66 15.03
N LYS A 168 8.27 6.65 15.92
CA LYS A 168 9.54 6.95 16.58
C LYS A 168 9.87 5.94 17.68
N ASN A 169 8.90 5.58 18.51
CA ASN A 169 9.14 4.93 19.80
C ASN A 169 8.72 3.45 19.84
N ASN A 170 7.84 3.01 18.95
CA ASN A 170 7.32 1.64 18.93
C ASN A 170 8.24 0.74 18.12
N SER A 171 8.95 -0.17 18.78
CA SER A 171 9.96 -1.02 18.14
C SER A 171 9.40 -2.04 17.15
N LYS A 172 8.09 -2.34 17.23
CA LYS A 172 7.43 -3.26 16.29
C LYS A 172 6.84 -2.53 15.08
N LEU A 173 6.57 -1.23 15.19
CA LEU A 173 6.12 -0.43 14.06
C LEU A 173 7.31 -0.12 13.15
N LEU A 174 7.28 -0.65 11.94
CA LEU A 174 8.31 -0.41 10.95
C LEU A 174 8.31 1.07 10.57
N LYS A 175 9.51 1.65 10.46
CA LYS A 175 9.73 3.06 10.10
C LYS A 175 9.52 3.31 8.60
N TYR A 176 8.40 2.83 8.10
CA TYR A 176 8.04 2.81 6.69
C TYR A 176 6.74 3.61 6.51
N PHE A 177 6.84 4.68 5.72
CA PHE A 177 5.76 5.63 5.50
C PHE A 177 5.32 5.54 4.04
N ASP A 178 4.25 4.81 3.77
CA ASP A 178 3.60 4.80 2.46
C ASP A 178 2.61 5.96 2.33
N ILE A 179 3.08 7.04 1.71
CA ILE A 179 2.37 8.32 1.59
C ILE A 179 2.13 8.63 0.11
N PRO A 180 1.01 8.21 -0.48
CA PRO A 180 0.73 8.41 -1.89
C PRO A 180 0.41 9.89 -2.21
N LEU A 181 1.43 10.66 -2.60
CA LEU A 181 1.36 12.11 -2.89
C LEU A 181 0.58 12.43 -4.17
N GLN A 182 0.66 11.55 -5.17
CA GLN A 182 0.12 11.67 -6.54
C GLN A 182 0.77 12.75 -7.40
N HIS A 183 1.03 13.93 -6.86
CA HIS A 183 1.74 15.01 -7.54
C HIS A 183 2.35 15.95 -6.48
N VAL A 184 3.13 16.94 -6.91
CA VAL A 184 3.69 17.97 -6.01
C VAL A 184 3.32 19.40 -6.39
N ASN A 185 3.00 19.64 -7.65
CA ASN A 185 2.50 20.95 -8.10
C ASN A 185 1.09 21.26 -7.53
N ASP A 186 0.94 22.45 -6.93
CA ASP A 186 -0.28 22.91 -6.28
C ASP A 186 -1.51 22.98 -7.20
N ARG A 187 -1.33 23.38 -8.47
CA ARG A 187 -2.44 23.47 -9.43
C ARG A 187 -2.96 22.08 -9.77
N ILE A 188 -2.06 21.13 -10.01
CA ILE A 188 -2.41 19.73 -10.31
C ILE A 188 -3.02 19.05 -9.08
N LEU A 189 -2.43 19.22 -7.89
CA LEU A 189 -2.98 18.72 -6.62
C LEU A 189 -4.43 19.21 -6.41
N LYS A 190 -4.68 20.50 -6.65
CA LYS A 190 -6.04 21.06 -6.57
C LYS A 190 -6.99 20.45 -7.61
N ARG A 191 -6.54 20.24 -8.86
CA ARG A 191 -7.35 19.55 -9.90
C ARG A 191 -7.58 18.08 -9.57
N MET A 192 -6.67 17.44 -8.84
CA MET A 192 -6.80 16.09 -8.30
C MET A 192 -7.75 16.00 -7.09
N ASN A 193 -8.24 17.14 -6.58
CA ASN A 193 -9.00 17.28 -5.34
C ASN A 193 -8.21 16.77 -4.11
N ARG A 194 -6.93 17.12 -4.05
CA ARG A 194 -6.08 16.92 -2.86
C ARG A 194 -6.21 18.13 -1.93
N ASN A 195 -6.23 17.88 -0.62
CA ASN A 195 -6.29 18.92 0.42
C ASN A 195 -4.89 19.34 0.91
N THR A 196 -3.86 19.05 0.12
CA THR A 196 -2.46 19.37 0.39
C THR A 196 -1.87 20.26 -0.70
N ASN A 197 -0.77 20.93 -0.35
CA ASN A 197 0.08 21.68 -1.26
C ASN A 197 1.54 21.26 -1.10
N LYS A 198 2.41 21.72 -2.01
CA LYS A 198 3.83 21.41 -2.02
C LYS A 198 4.52 21.69 -0.69
N GLN A 199 4.26 22.84 -0.09
CA GLN A 199 4.91 23.23 1.16
C GLN A 199 4.55 22.25 2.28
N GLN A 200 3.27 21.88 2.41
CA GLN A 200 2.83 20.90 3.41
C GLN A 200 3.47 19.52 3.20
N ILE A 201 3.62 19.09 1.95
CA ILE A 201 4.30 17.84 1.59
C ILE A 201 5.76 17.88 2.01
N VAL A 202 6.46 18.97 1.69
CA VAL A 202 7.87 19.18 2.06
C VAL A 202 8.05 19.23 3.56
N ASP A 203 7.18 19.97 4.27
CA ASP A 203 7.21 20.08 5.72
C ASP A 203 6.99 18.70 6.38
N LEU A 204 6.08 17.89 5.84
CA LEU A 204 5.84 16.53 6.30
C LEU A 204 7.05 15.61 6.09
N ILE A 205 7.65 15.62 4.90
CA ILE A 205 8.86 14.82 4.59
C ILE A 205 10.00 15.21 5.56
N ASN A 206 10.23 16.51 5.74
CA ASN A 206 11.26 17.01 6.64
C ASN A 206 10.98 16.63 8.09
N LYS A 207 9.72 16.73 8.53
CA LYS A 207 9.31 16.30 9.86
C LYS A 207 9.58 14.82 10.08
N ILE A 208 9.15 13.95 9.17
CA ILE A 208 9.36 12.50 9.27
C ILE A 208 10.84 12.18 9.40
N ARG A 209 11.68 12.71 8.50
CA ARG A 209 13.13 12.47 8.51
C ARG A 209 13.84 13.02 9.76
N THR A 210 13.33 14.11 10.32
CA THR A 210 13.90 14.73 11.53
C THR A 210 13.49 13.97 12.79
N GLU A 211 12.23 13.53 12.87
CA GLU A 211 11.69 12.93 14.09
C GLU A 211 11.90 11.42 14.18
N VAL A 212 11.98 10.73 13.03
CA VAL A 212 12.05 9.27 12.93
C VAL A 212 13.33 8.86 12.19
N GLU A 213 14.37 8.55 12.96
CA GLU A 213 15.67 8.12 12.42
C GLU A 213 15.54 6.82 11.62
N GLY A 214 16.02 6.82 10.38
CA GLY A 214 15.91 5.67 9.48
C GLY A 214 14.53 5.52 8.85
N ALA A 215 13.71 6.59 8.80
CA ALA A 215 12.44 6.55 8.10
C ALA A 215 12.62 6.34 6.59
N VAL A 216 11.87 5.38 6.06
CA VAL A 216 11.70 5.13 4.63
C VAL A 216 10.40 5.78 4.19
N ILE A 217 10.48 6.64 3.17
CA ILE A 217 9.31 7.29 2.58
C ILE A 217 9.04 6.67 1.23
N ARG A 218 7.91 5.97 1.15
CA ARG A 218 7.32 5.49 -0.09
C ARG A 218 6.25 6.44 -0.57
N THR A 219 6.18 6.67 -1.88
CA THR A 219 5.06 7.39 -2.50
C THR A 219 4.66 6.81 -3.84
N SER A 220 3.55 7.29 -4.36
CA SER A 220 3.08 7.04 -5.70
C SER A 220 2.75 8.36 -6.37
N LEU A 221 3.13 8.51 -7.64
CA LEU A 221 2.93 9.69 -8.47
C LEU A 221 2.12 9.34 -9.71
N ILE A 222 1.30 10.27 -10.17
CA ILE A 222 0.55 10.20 -11.42
C ILE A 222 1.07 11.28 -12.35
N THR A 223 1.64 10.87 -13.48
CA THR A 223 2.04 11.76 -14.57
C THR A 223 1.02 11.74 -15.70
N GLY A 224 0.97 12.80 -16.51
CA GLY A 224 0.03 12.93 -17.63
C GLY A 224 -1.39 13.28 -17.21
N PHE A 225 -1.57 13.84 -16.01
CA PHE A 225 -2.89 14.23 -15.51
C PHE A 225 -3.52 15.33 -16.40
N PRO A 226 -4.85 15.39 -16.59
CA PRO A 226 -5.46 16.35 -17.50
C PRO A 226 -5.11 17.80 -17.16
N GLY A 227 -4.46 18.47 -18.10
CA GLY A 227 -3.96 19.84 -18.01
C GLY A 227 -2.50 19.98 -17.56
N GLU A 228 -1.79 18.91 -17.20
CA GLU A 228 -0.38 18.96 -16.74
C GLU A 228 0.56 19.55 -17.81
N THR A 229 1.21 20.67 -17.47
CA THR A 229 2.14 21.37 -18.37
C THR A 229 3.56 20.83 -18.28
N GLN A 230 4.42 21.24 -19.21
CA GLN A 230 5.83 20.87 -19.19
C GLN A 230 6.55 21.38 -17.94
N GLU A 231 6.24 22.61 -17.51
CA GLU A 231 6.85 23.20 -16.32
C GLU A 231 6.49 22.44 -15.03
N GLU A 232 5.28 21.88 -14.96
CA GLU A 232 4.80 21.11 -13.79
C GLU A 232 5.41 19.71 -13.75
N HIS A 233 5.66 19.11 -14.92
CA HIS A 233 6.45 17.89 -15.05
C HIS A 233 7.92 18.10 -14.64
N GLU A 234 8.54 19.19 -15.12
CA GLU A 234 9.90 19.57 -14.70
C GLU A 234 10.00 19.86 -13.20
N GLU A 235 8.94 20.40 -12.59
CA GLU A 235 8.87 20.57 -11.15
C GLU A 235 8.88 19.23 -10.40
N LEU A 236 8.19 18.21 -10.94
CA LEU A 236 8.18 16.87 -10.36
C LEU A 236 9.56 16.19 -10.45
N LEU A 237 10.25 16.33 -11.59
CA LEU A 237 11.63 15.87 -11.76
C LEU A 237 12.57 16.53 -10.72
N LYS A 238 12.52 17.86 -10.61
CA LYS A 238 13.33 18.60 -9.62
C LYS A 238 13.04 18.16 -8.19
N PHE A 239 11.77 17.92 -7.87
CA PHE A 239 11.37 17.44 -6.56
C PHE A 239 11.97 16.06 -6.24
N LEU A 240 11.90 15.09 -7.15
CA LEU A 240 12.50 13.77 -6.93
C LEU A 240 14.02 13.85 -6.73
N GLN A 241 14.69 14.70 -7.51
CA GLN A 241 16.14 14.91 -7.39
C GLN A 241 16.54 15.59 -6.07
N GLU A 242 15.76 16.56 -5.60
CA GLU A 242 16.04 17.33 -4.39
C GLU A 242 15.74 16.52 -3.12
N TYR A 243 14.57 15.88 -3.06
CA TYR A 243 14.10 15.21 -1.85
C TYR A 243 14.56 13.75 -1.76
N LYS A 244 14.98 13.12 -2.87
CA LYS A 244 15.55 11.76 -2.89
C LYS A 244 14.72 10.74 -2.09
N LEU A 245 13.46 10.58 -2.44
CA LEU A 245 12.56 9.64 -1.75
C LEU A 245 13.02 8.18 -1.97
N ASP A 246 12.77 7.33 -0.97
CA ASP A 246 13.34 5.99 -0.89
C ASP A 246 12.71 5.00 -1.88
N ARG A 247 11.38 5.08 -2.02
CA ARG A 247 10.58 4.24 -2.93
C ARG A 247 9.53 5.10 -3.63
N VAL A 248 9.50 5.12 -4.95
CA VAL A 248 8.53 5.94 -5.70
C VAL A 248 7.99 5.13 -6.86
N GLY A 249 6.68 4.86 -6.83
CA GLY A 249 5.96 4.32 -7.98
C GLY A 249 5.45 5.46 -8.87
N ILE A 250 5.68 5.39 -10.17
CA ILE A 250 5.18 6.38 -11.14
C ILE A 250 4.16 5.68 -12.03
N PHE A 251 2.99 6.29 -12.17
CA PHE A 251 1.89 5.77 -12.96
C PHE A 251 1.45 6.81 -13.98
N LYS A 252 1.15 6.39 -15.20
CA LYS A 252 0.46 7.24 -16.16
C LYS A 252 -1.00 7.40 -15.75
N TYR A 253 -1.54 8.61 -15.92
CA TYR A 253 -2.96 8.84 -15.73
C TYR A 253 -3.79 7.98 -16.70
N SER A 254 -4.58 7.07 -16.13
CA SER A 254 -5.62 6.32 -16.85
C SER A 254 -6.94 7.08 -16.80
N ARG A 255 -7.54 7.28 -17.97
CA ARG A 255 -8.82 7.95 -18.11
C ARG A 255 -9.95 6.95 -17.85
N GLU A 256 -10.30 6.80 -16.57
CA GLU A 256 -11.37 5.91 -16.14
C GLU A 256 -12.75 6.58 -16.26
N GLU A 257 -13.72 5.90 -16.86
CA GLU A 257 -15.12 6.36 -16.87
C GLU A 257 -15.61 6.61 -15.42
N ASP A 258 -16.72 7.34 -15.23
CA ASP A 258 -17.29 7.65 -13.91
C ASP A 258 -16.43 8.47 -12.93
N THR A 259 -15.16 8.71 -13.23
CA THR A 259 -14.34 9.62 -12.44
C THR A 259 -14.61 11.07 -12.84
N PRO A 260 -14.53 12.05 -11.91
CA PRO A 260 -14.57 13.46 -12.29
C PRO A 260 -13.49 13.85 -13.32
N ALA A 261 -12.29 13.27 -13.21
CA ALA A 261 -11.16 13.54 -14.10
C ALA A 261 -11.42 13.11 -15.55
N TYR A 262 -12.30 12.12 -15.77
CA TYR A 262 -12.75 11.69 -17.10
C TYR A 262 -13.27 12.85 -17.96
N ARG A 263 -13.92 13.84 -17.33
CA ARG A 263 -14.59 14.97 -17.99
C ARG A 263 -13.73 16.23 -18.01
N LEU A 264 -12.54 16.21 -17.42
CA LEU A 264 -11.65 17.36 -17.45
C LEU A 264 -11.18 17.64 -18.89
N PRO A 265 -11.10 18.91 -19.30
CA PRO A 265 -10.49 19.26 -20.58
C PRO A 265 -8.97 19.05 -20.52
N GLU A 266 -8.29 19.26 -21.65
CA GLU A 266 -6.82 19.25 -21.74
C GLU A 266 -6.22 17.87 -21.40
N GLN A 267 -6.84 16.80 -21.93
CA GLN A 267 -6.26 15.46 -21.83
C GLN A 267 -4.90 15.43 -22.52
N ILE A 268 -3.94 14.75 -21.90
CA ILE A 268 -2.58 14.59 -22.43
C ILE A 268 -2.54 13.36 -23.34
N GLU A 269 -1.94 13.51 -24.52
CA GLU A 269 -1.73 12.41 -25.48
C GLU A 269 -0.84 11.32 -24.86
N GLU A 270 -1.11 10.06 -25.21
CA GLU A 270 -0.45 8.91 -24.57
C GLU A 270 1.08 8.92 -24.79
N GLU A 271 1.55 9.33 -25.98
CA GLU A 271 2.98 9.47 -26.28
C GLU A 271 3.69 10.46 -25.34
N VAL A 272 3.02 11.55 -24.95
CA VAL A 272 3.57 12.51 -23.99
C VAL A 272 3.59 11.91 -22.59
N LYS A 273 2.59 11.11 -22.21
CA LYS A 273 2.60 10.43 -20.91
C LYS A 273 3.69 9.37 -20.83
N ASP A 274 3.92 8.63 -21.92
CA ASP A 274 5.01 7.65 -22.03
C ASP A 274 6.36 8.33 -21.83
N GLN A 275 6.61 9.41 -22.58
CA GLN A 275 7.84 10.19 -22.43
C GLN A 275 8.04 10.68 -20.98
N ARG A 276 7.02 11.30 -20.38
CA ARG A 276 7.11 11.82 -19.00
C ARG A 276 7.32 10.71 -17.98
N HIS A 277 6.62 9.60 -18.14
CA HIS A 277 6.78 8.42 -17.29
C HIS A 277 8.22 7.92 -17.31
N ASP A 278 8.79 7.75 -18.51
CA ASP A 278 10.14 7.22 -18.68
C ASP A 278 11.19 8.17 -18.10
N GLU A 279 11.06 9.48 -18.33
CA GLU A 279 11.93 10.50 -17.73
C GLU A 279 11.91 10.47 -16.19
N LEU A 280 10.73 10.34 -15.58
CA LEU A 280 10.59 10.25 -14.12
C LEU A 280 11.15 8.92 -13.59
N MET A 281 10.91 7.81 -14.29
CA MET A 281 11.38 6.48 -13.89
C MET A 281 12.90 6.39 -13.95
N GLU A 282 13.52 6.90 -15.02
CA GLU A 282 14.99 6.93 -15.18
C GLU A 282 15.65 7.77 -14.08
N LEU A 283 15.12 8.97 -13.81
CA LEU A 283 15.61 9.81 -12.71
C LEU A 283 15.49 9.10 -11.36
N GLN A 284 14.32 8.52 -11.07
CA GLN A 284 14.06 7.85 -9.80
C GLN A 284 14.90 6.57 -9.63
N GLN A 285 15.20 5.85 -10.71
CA GLN A 285 16.09 4.70 -10.68
C GLN A 285 17.48 5.11 -10.17
N GLY A 286 18.02 6.22 -10.68
CA GLY A 286 19.28 6.79 -10.19
C GLY A 286 19.23 7.17 -8.71
N VAL A 287 18.14 7.82 -8.28
CA VAL A 287 17.92 8.16 -6.87
C VAL A 287 17.86 6.92 -5.98
N SER A 288 17.15 5.87 -6.42
CA SER A 288 16.98 4.63 -5.67
C SER A 288 18.31 3.89 -5.50
N TYR A 289 19.12 3.85 -6.56
CA TYR A 289 20.46 3.30 -6.52
C TYR A 289 21.38 4.09 -5.55
N GLU A 290 21.37 5.43 -5.62
CA GLU A 290 22.14 6.27 -4.68
C GLU A 290 21.75 6.03 -3.22
N ASN A 291 20.46 5.89 -2.94
CA ASN A 291 19.95 5.59 -1.60
C ASN A 291 20.41 4.20 -1.12
N ASN A 292 20.34 3.19 -2.00
CA ASN A 292 20.80 1.85 -1.70
C ASN A 292 22.33 1.79 -1.47
N LEU A 293 23.13 2.54 -2.22
CA LEU A 293 24.59 2.60 -2.02
C LEU A 293 24.96 3.02 -0.59
N ALA A 294 24.19 3.91 0.02
CA ALA A 294 24.40 4.33 1.40
C ALA A 294 24.15 3.22 2.43
N ASN A 295 23.62 2.07 2.03
CA ASN A 295 23.35 0.91 2.89
C ASN A 295 24.46 -0.14 2.87
N ILE A 296 25.42 -0.07 1.95
CA ILE A 296 26.58 -0.96 1.92
C ILE A 296 27.34 -0.88 3.25
N GLY A 297 27.64 -2.03 3.83
CA GLY A 297 28.34 -2.18 5.10
C GLY A 297 27.45 -2.09 6.34
N LYS A 298 26.19 -1.65 6.21
CA LYS A 298 25.21 -1.68 7.31
C LYS A 298 24.68 -3.10 7.52
N THR A 299 24.08 -3.31 8.68
CA THR A 299 23.43 -4.58 9.07
C THR A 299 21.94 -4.34 9.26
N PHE A 300 21.12 -5.21 8.68
CA PHE A 300 19.67 -5.17 8.82
C PHE A 300 19.14 -6.52 9.30
N ASP A 301 18.01 -6.47 9.99
CA ASP A 301 17.17 -7.64 10.22
C ASP A 301 16.39 -7.93 8.92
N VAL A 302 16.57 -9.14 8.38
CA VAL A 302 15.97 -9.58 7.11
C VAL A 302 15.05 -10.77 7.38
N LEU A 303 13.78 -10.61 7.02
CA LEU A 303 12.77 -11.67 7.02
C LEU A 303 12.96 -12.51 5.76
N ILE A 304 13.33 -13.78 5.90
CA ILE A 304 13.55 -14.72 4.79
C ILE A 304 12.22 -15.29 4.33
N GLU A 305 11.97 -15.30 3.02
CA GLU A 305 10.66 -15.63 2.46
C GLU A 305 10.75 -16.66 1.33
N GLU A 306 11.89 -16.75 0.67
CA GLU A 306 12.10 -17.70 -0.41
C GLU A 306 13.55 -18.23 -0.38
N LYS A 307 13.71 -19.47 -0.85
CA LYS A 307 15.01 -20.02 -1.21
C LYS A 307 15.08 -20.08 -2.74
N ASP A 308 15.86 -19.18 -3.32
CA ASP A 308 16.00 -19.06 -4.78
C ASP A 308 16.84 -20.21 -5.35
N VAL A 309 18.09 -20.32 -4.91
CA VAL A 309 19.02 -21.40 -5.30
C VAL A 309 19.87 -21.88 -4.13
N GLU A 310 20.77 -22.84 -4.38
CA GLU A 310 21.71 -23.31 -3.37
C GLU A 310 22.52 -22.14 -2.79
N ASN A 311 22.49 -22.00 -1.46
CA ASN A 311 23.16 -20.96 -0.68
C ASN A 311 22.69 -19.51 -0.91
N ILE A 312 21.55 -19.31 -1.60
CA ILE A 312 20.95 -17.98 -1.80
C ILE A 312 19.48 -18.00 -1.39
N TRP A 313 19.14 -17.09 -0.47
CA TRP A 313 17.77 -16.84 -0.02
C TRP A 313 17.34 -15.44 -0.41
N VAL A 314 16.04 -15.24 -0.52
CA VAL A 314 15.43 -13.93 -0.76
C VAL A 314 14.61 -13.57 0.47
N GLY A 315 14.75 -12.33 0.91
CA GLY A 315 14.01 -11.78 2.02
C GLY A 315 13.81 -10.29 1.92
N ARG A 316 13.24 -9.69 2.96
CA ARG A 316 12.96 -8.24 3.02
C ARG A 316 13.45 -7.64 4.31
N THR A 317 13.80 -6.37 4.24
CA THR A 317 14.06 -5.54 5.43
C THR A 317 12.80 -4.80 5.84
N TYR A 318 12.86 -4.05 6.94
CA TYR A 318 11.79 -3.12 7.29
C TYR A 318 11.49 -2.08 6.19
N MET A 319 12.44 -1.84 5.29
CA MET A 319 12.35 -0.84 4.22
C MET A 319 11.47 -1.31 3.05
N ASP A 320 11.14 -2.60 2.99
CA ASP A 320 10.53 -3.21 1.82
C ASP A 320 9.24 -3.95 2.17
N SER A 321 8.14 -3.61 1.51
CA SER A 321 6.88 -4.34 1.58
C SER A 321 6.86 -5.51 0.60
N ILE A 322 6.27 -6.62 1.04
CA ILE A 322 5.98 -7.80 0.20
C ILE A 322 5.27 -7.38 -1.11
N ASP A 323 5.69 -8.00 -2.23
CA ASP A 323 5.19 -7.83 -3.59
C ASP A 323 5.20 -6.41 -4.19
N ILE A 324 5.74 -5.42 -3.48
CA ILE A 324 5.63 -4.00 -3.85
C ILE A 324 6.99 -3.34 -4.03
N ASP A 325 7.91 -3.56 -3.10
CA ASP A 325 9.22 -2.92 -3.09
C ASP A 325 10.32 -3.92 -3.52
N GLY A 326 11.59 -3.61 -3.21
CA GLY A 326 12.71 -4.48 -3.53
C GLY A 326 12.86 -5.65 -2.56
N CYS A 327 13.91 -6.44 -2.78
CA CYS A 327 14.27 -7.56 -1.93
C CYS A 327 15.75 -7.52 -1.53
N VAL A 328 16.12 -8.44 -0.63
CA VAL A 328 17.50 -8.69 -0.24
C VAL A 328 17.86 -10.12 -0.58
N TYR A 329 18.86 -10.29 -1.44
CA TYR A 329 19.50 -11.58 -1.67
C TYR A 329 20.51 -11.83 -0.55
N VAL A 330 20.31 -12.93 0.17
CA VAL A 330 21.10 -13.31 1.33
C VAL A 330 21.90 -14.55 0.99
N THR A 331 23.23 -14.45 1.06
CA THR A 331 24.13 -15.60 0.96
C THR A 331 24.35 -16.23 2.34
N SER A 332 24.23 -17.55 2.43
CA SER A 332 24.49 -18.33 3.65
C SER A 332 24.96 -19.74 3.32
N ASP A 333 25.89 -20.28 4.10
CA ASP A 333 26.29 -21.70 4.00
C ASP A 333 25.37 -22.61 4.84
N GLU A 334 24.56 -22.03 5.73
CA GLU A 334 23.56 -22.72 6.54
C GLU A 334 22.16 -22.59 5.93
N ASP A 335 21.32 -23.60 6.14
CA ASP A 335 19.93 -23.58 5.68
C ASP A 335 19.08 -22.67 6.57
N LEU A 336 18.44 -21.66 5.96
CA LEU A 336 17.61 -20.69 6.66
C LEU A 336 16.15 -21.12 6.66
N GLU A 337 15.49 -20.87 7.79
CA GLU A 337 14.05 -21.10 7.93
C GLU A 337 13.26 -19.98 7.23
N LEU A 338 12.28 -20.36 6.41
CA LEU A 338 11.33 -19.41 5.85
C LEU A 338 10.48 -18.79 6.98
N GLY A 339 10.24 -17.49 6.87
CA GLY A 339 9.71 -16.67 7.96
C GLY A 339 10.72 -16.35 9.07
N GLY A 340 11.96 -16.85 9.01
CA GLY A 340 13.01 -16.51 9.97
C GLY A 340 13.54 -15.08 9.77
N ILE A 341 13.92 -14.40 10.86
CA ILE A 341 14.53 -13.07 10.81
C ILE A 341 16.01 -13.20 11.18
N TYR A 342 16.90 -12.82 10.25
CA TYR A 342 18.35 -12.96 10.41
C TYR A 342 19.06 -11.62 10.24
N LYS A 343 20.19 -11.45 10.92
CA LYS A 343 21.05 -10.28 10.76
C LYS A 343 21.94 -10.44 9.52
N VAL A 344 21.73 -9.58 8.54
CA VAL A 344 22.45 -9.61 7.26
C VAL A 344 23.26 -8.33 7.10
N LYS A 345 24.55 -8.48 6.79
CA LYS A 345 25.40 -7.36 6.40
C LYS A 345 25.31 -7.14 4.90
N ILE A 346 24.90 -5.95 4.48
CA ILE A 346 24.83 -5.59 3.06
C ILE A 346 26.24 -5.39 2.53
N ASN A 347 26.56 -6.05 1.42
CA ASN A 347 27.87 -5.99 0.77
C ASN A 347 27.80 -5.38 -0.63
N ASP A 348 26.65 -5.46 -1.30
CA ASP A 348 26.43 -4.94 -2.64
C ASP A 348 24.95 -4.54 -2.82
N VAL A 349 24.66 -3.74 -3.85
CA VAL A 349 23.31 -3.26 -4.15
C VAL A 349 23.05 -3.13 -5.65
N MET A 350 21.79 -3.27 -6.03
CA MET A 350 21.26 -2.88 -7.34
C MET A 350 20.37 -1.64 -7.17
N GLU A 351 19.73 -1.22 -8.27
CA GLU A 351 18.88 -0.03 -8.30
C GLU A 351 17.73 -0.09 -7.30
N TYR A 352 17.17 -1.28 -7.09
CA TYR A 352 16.07 -1.51 -6.14
C TYR A 352 16.41 -2.53 -5.06
N ASP A 353 17.18 -3.56 -5.39
CA ASP A 353 17.51 -4.67 -4.51
C ASP A 353 18.85 -4.49 -3.78
N MET A 354 19.02 -5.23 -2.68
CA MET A 354 20.28 -5.32 -1.95
C MET A 354 20.80 -6.75 -1.90
N MET A 355 22.10 -6.90 -1.66
CA MET A 355 22.75 -8.19 -1.49
C MET A 355 23.58 -8.18 -0.21
N GLY A 356 23.62 -9.31 0.48
CA GLY A 356 24.36 -9.43 1.72
C GLY A 356 24.61 -10.85 2.16
N ALA A 357 25.31 -10.98 3.28
CA ALA A 357 25.57 -12.27 3.92
C ALA A 357 25.23 -12.21 5.41
N ILE A 358 24.86 -13.37 5.97
CA ILE A 358 24.54 -13.48 7.39
C ILE A 358 25.78 -13.17 8.24
N ILE A 359 25.55 -12.49 9.35
CA ILE A 359 26.55 -12.32 10.41
C ILE A 359 26.32 -13.43 11.44
N ILE A 360 27.29 -14.33 11.58
CA ILE A 360 27.32 -15.39 12.60
C ILE A 360 27.80 -14.81 13.94
#